data_AF-A0A9E3W293-F1
#
_entry.id   AF-A0A9E3W293-F1
#
_cell.length_a   1.000
_cell.length_b   1.000
_cell.length_c   1.000
_cell.angle_alpha   90.00
_cell.angle_beta   90.00
_cell.angle_gamma   90.00
#
_symmetry.space_group_name_H-M   'P 1'
#
loop_
_entity.id
_entity.type
_entity.pdbx_description
1 polymer ?
#
loop_
_entity_poly.entity_id
_entity_poly.type
_entity_poly.pdbx_seq_one_letter_code
_entity_poly.pdbx_strand_id
1 'polypeptide(L)'
;ADIPSADVVVVALEGEAALRLRPLLLLAKPGTRVVALAAVMGDWQADRTVPIELPVAGGSTARKSLGHLWIVPSNLNGDWCGQGAAGGAVLRISQRLQAVDGAFTKATKALRFAGRIDGTRVAAAGGRLALEQSGDLLRVTTAQGNYAAYRGATFLRTCCGTCPS
;
A
#
# COMPACT_ATOMS: atom_id res chain seq x y z
N ALA A 1 -8.26 -21.42 2.00
CA ALA A 1 -9.42 -20.89 1.28
C ALA A 1 -9.04 -19.50 0.78
N ASP A 2 -9.26 -19.23 -0.50
CA ASP A 2 -8.97 -17.94 -1.13
C ASP A 2 -10.10 -16.94 -0.83
N ILE A 3 -9.81 -15.64 -0.80
CA ILE A 3 -10.85 -14.62 -0.62
C ILE A 3 -11.36 -14.25 -2.01
N PRO A 4 -12.64 -14.51 -2.36
CA PRO A 4 -13.19 -14.11 -3.64
C PRO A 4 -13.04 -12.60 -3.84
N SER A 5 -12.89 -12.14 -5.10
CA SER A 5 -12.71 -10.72 -5.41
C SER A 5 -13.82 -9.87 -4.75
N ALA A 6 -13.46 -9.14 -3.71
CA ALA A 6 -14.35 -8.33 -2.91
C ALA A 6 -13.73 -6.95 -2.70
N ASP A 7 -14.48 -5.87 -2.95
CA ASP A 7 -13.97 -4.52 -2.74
C ASP A 7 -13.97 -4.10 -1.25
N VAL A 8 -14.74 -4.82 -0.44
CA VAL A 8 -14.87 -4.63 1.01
C VAL A 8 -15.00 -5.99 1.70
N VAL A 9 -14.23 -6.19 2.77
CA VAL A 9 -14.31 -7.35 3.67
C VAL A 9 -14.63 -6.84 5.07
N VAL A 10 -15.72 -7.33 5.66
CA VAL A 10 -16.09 -7.01 7.05
C VAL A 10 -15.67 -8.18 7.93
N VAL A 11 -14.85 -7.91 8.94
CA VAL A 11 -14.36 -8.91 9.88
C VAL A 11 -15.08 -8.72 11.22
N ALA A 12 -15.96 -9.66 11.54
CA ALA A 12 -16.66 -9.76 12.82
C ALA A 12 -16.02 -10.87 13.68
N LEU A 13 -14.72 -10.76 13.92
CA LEU A 13 -13.96 -11.70 14.74
C LEU A 13 -13.25 -10.96 15.88
N GLU A 14 -13.03 -11.65 16.99
CA GLU A 14 -12.34 -11.13 18.16
C GLU A 14 -10.99 -11.83 18.39
N GLY A 15 -10.07 -11.15 19.07
CA GLY A 15 -8.82 -11.72 19.56
C GLY A 15 -7.95 -12.38 18.49
N GLU A 16 -7.39 -13.56 18.80
CA GLU A 16 -6.43 -14.28 17.94
C GLU A 16 -7.02 -14.72 16.59
N ALA A 17 -8.34 -14.86 16.48
CA ALA A 17 -8.99 -15.27 15.24
C ALA A 17 -8.78 -14.22 14.13
N ALA A 18 -8.80 -12.93 14.49
CA ALA A 18 -8.51 -11.85 13.56
C ALA A 18 -7.05 -11.90 13.06
N LEU A 19 -6.09 -12.20 13.95
CA LEU A 19 -4.68 -12.34 13.60
C LEU A 19 -4.43 -13.48 12.60
N ARG A 20 -5.14 -14.60 12.75
CA ARG A 20 -5.03 -15.76 11.84
C ARG A 20 -5.59 -15.47 10.45
N LEU A 21 -6.53 -14.53 10.30
CA LEU A 21 -7.06 -14.13 9.00
C LEU A 21 -6.11 -13.24 8.19
N ARG A 22 -5.20 -12.51 8.85
CA ARG A 22 -4.35 -11.52 8.18
C ARG A 22 -3.62 -12.06 6.93
N PRO A 23 -2.98 -13.24 6.95
CA PRO A 23 -2.32 -13.76 5.75
C PRO A 23 -3.30 -13.91 4.57
N LEU A 24 -4.54 -14.33 4.82
CA LEU A 24 -5.57 -14.46 3.80
C LEU A 24 -6.05 -13.10 3.29
N LEU A 25 -6.23 -12.12 4.19
CA LEU A 25 -6.63 -10.75 3.83
C LEU A 25 -5.61 -10.08 2.91
N LEU A 26 -4.32 -10.35 3.10
CA LEU A 26 -3.24 -9.82 2.26
C LEU A 26 -3.15 -10.48 0.87
N LEU A 27 -3.86 -11.60 0.64
CA LEU A 27 -4.01 -12.21 -0.69
C LEU A 27 -5.13 -11.57 -1.52
N ALA A 28 -6.02 -10.79 -0.88
CA ALA A 28 -7.07 -10.10 -1.60
C ALA A 28 -6.50 -9.07 -2.58
N LYS A 29 -7.34 -8.64 -3.53
CA LYS A 29 -6.95 -7.66 -4.55
C LYS A 29 -6.41 -6.38 -3.87
N PRO A 30 -5.31 -5.78 -4.35
CA PRO A 30 -4.86 -4.48 -3.86
C PRO A 30 -5.97 -3.43 -3.91
N GLY A 31 -6.10 -2.65 -2.84
CA GLY A 31 -7.18 -1.69 -2.64
C GLY A 31 -8.44 -2.26 -1.99
N THR A 32 -8.52 -3.58 -1.77
CA THR A 32 -9.59 -4.18 -0.94
C THR A 32 -9.59 -3.52 0.44
N ARG A 33 -10.77 -3.08 0.89
CA ARG A 33 -10.95 -2.43 2.20
C ARG A 33 -11.36 -3.48 3.22
N VAL A 34 -10.57 -3.64 4.27
CA VAL A 34 -10.91 -4.52 5.40
C VAL A 34 -11.40 -3.64 6.54
N VAL A 35 -12.62 -3.90 7.01
CA VAL A 35 -13.22 -3.17 8.13
C VAL A 35 -13.44 -4.13 9.30
N ALA A 36 -12.99 -3.77 10.49
CA ALA A 36 -13.18 -4.58 11.69
C ALA A 36 -13.44 -3.71 12.92
N LEU A 37 -14.06 -4.32 13.93
CA LEU A 37 -14.18 -3.76 15.28
C LEU A 37 -12.98 -4.13 16.17
N ALA A 38 -12.29 -5.22 15.84
CA ALA A 38 -11.10 -5.65 16.56
C ALA A 38 -9.90 -4.76 16.17
N ALA A 39 -9.23 -4.18 17.18
CA ALA A 39 -8.12 -3.26 16.97
C ALA A 39 -6.81 -3.92 16.51
N VAL A 40 -6.70 -5.25 16.53
CA VAL A 40 -5.40 -5.93 16.49
C VAL A 40 -5.27 -6.84 15.27
N MET A 41 -4.61 -6.32 14.23
CA MET A 41 -4.07 -7.09 13.08
C MET A 41 -2.54 -7.28 13.20
N GLY A 42 -2.02 -7.25 14.44
CA GLY A 42 -0.60 -7.39 14.75
C GLY A 42 0.18 -6.14 14.33
N ASP A 43 1.24 -6.31 13.53
CA ASP A 43 2.02 -5.20 12.97
C ASP A 43 1.35 -4.50 11.76
N TRP A 44 0.21 -5.00 11.29
CA TRP A 44 -0.58 -4.31 10.28
C TRP A 44 -1.42 -3.22 10.92
N GLN A 45 -0.88 -2.00 10.93
CA GLN A 45 -1.56 -0.83 11.47
C GLN A 45 -2.77 -0.45 10.62
N ALA A 46 -3.85 0.00 11.26
CA ALA A 46 -5.01 0.52 10.54
C ALA A 46 -4.63 1.77 9.73
N ASP A 47 -5.23 1.92 8.55
CA ASP A 47 -5.16 3.14 7.75
C ASP A 47 -6.03 4.24 8.34
N ARG A 48 -7.18 3.87 8.92
CA ARG A 48 -8.04 4.78 9.68
C ARG A 48 -8.65 4.08 10.88
N THR A 49 -8.83 4.84 11.95
CA THR A 49 -9.63 4.46 13.11
C THR A 49 -10.67 5.56 13.31
N VAL A 50 -11.95 5.18 13.38
CA VAL A 50 -13.07 6.10 13.52
C VAL A 50 -13.96 5.70 14.69
N PRO A 51 -14.46 6.65 15.50
CA PRO A 51 -15.48 6.35 16.48
C PRO A 51 -16.78 5.94 15.78
N ILE A 52 -17.44 4.91 16.30
CA ILE A 52 -18.73 4.43 15.82
C ILE A 52 -19.66 4.17 17.00
N GLU A 53 -20.97 4.15 16.71
CA GLU A 53 -22.00 3.79 17.67
C GLU A 53 -22.66 2.49 17.21
N LEU A 54 -22.65 1.47 18.08
CA LEU A 54 -23.25 0.18 17.80
C LEU A 54 -24.59 0.07 18.53
N PRO A 55 -25.65 -0.42 17.86
CA PRO A 55 -26.92 -0.66 18.51
C PRO A 55 -26.78 -1.70 19.61
N VAL A 56 -27.44 -1.47 20.74
CA VAL A 56 -27.50 -2.39 21.88
C VAL A 56 -28.92 -2.91 21.99
N ALA A 57 -29.08 -4.23 22.16
CA ALA A 57 -30.40 -4.82 22.36
C ALA A 57 -31.05 -4.26 23.64
N GLY A 58 -32.38 -4.05 23.61
CA GLY A 58 -33.15 -3.64 24.78
C GLY A 58 -33.33 -2.12 24.97
N GLY A 59 -33.15 -1.30 23.94
CA GLY A 59 -33.49 0.13 23.98
C GLY A 59 -32.50 1.01 24.77
N SER A 60 -31.33 0.46 25.12
CA SER A 60 -30.25 1.21 25.76
C SER A 60 -29.54 2.16 24.78
N THR A 61 -28.87 3.18 25.33
CA THR A 61 -28.00 4.09 24.57
C THR A 61 -26.94 3.30 23.80
N ALA A 62 -26.72 3.67 22.53
CA ALA A 62 -25.77 3.01 21.65
C ALA A 62 -24.38 2.89 22.30
N ARG A 63 -23.72 1.75 22.10
CA ARG A 63 -22.38 1.51 22.64
C ARG A 63 -21.36 2.20 21.74
N LYS A 64 -20.57 3.11 22.31
CA LYS A 64 -19.40 3.67 21.63
C LYS A 64 -18.36 2.59 21.40
N SER A 65 -17.86 2.52 20.18
CA SER A 65 -16.79 1.61 19.77
C SER A 65 -15.86 2.30 18.77
N LEU A 66 -14.79 1.62 18.38
CA LEU A 66 -13.90 2.05 17.30
C LEU A 66 -14.08 1.11 16.10
N GLY A 67 -14.29 1.70 14.93
CA GLY A 67 -14.18 1.02 13.65
C GLY A 67 -12.78 1.24 13.09
N HIS A 68 -12.15 0.17 12.63
CA HIS A 68 -10.82 0.19 12.03
C HIS A 68 -10.91 -0.19 10.55
N LEU A 69 -10.19 0.54 9.72
CA LEU A 69 -10.08 0.31 8.28
C LEU A 69 -8.63 0.02 7.93
N TRP A 70 -8.41 -1.07 7.20
CA TRP A 70 -7.17 -1.36 6.50
C TRP A 70 -7.45 -1.40 5.00
N ILE A 71 -6.44 -1.05 4.22
CA ILE A 71 -6.46 -1.13 2.76
C ILE A 71 -5.35 -2.10 2.37
N VAL A 72 -5.71 -3.15 1.65
CA VAL A 72 -4.75 -4.16 1.20
C VAL A 72 -3.74 -3.48 0.27
N PRO A 73 -2.46 -3.40 0.64
CA PRO A 73 -1.45 -2.71 -0.15
C PRO A 73 -1.10 -3.58 -1.36
N SER A 74 -0.83 -2.94 -2.49
CA SER A 74 -0.25 -3.64 -3.61
C SER A 74 1.17 -4.11 -3.30
N ASN A 75 1.60 -5.20 -3.91
CA ASN A 75 2.97 -5.68 -3.78
C ASN A 75 3.87 -4.89 -4.73
N LEU A 76 4.70 -4.01 -4.18
CA LEU A 76 5.66 -3.17 -4.89
C LEU A 76 7.12 -3.58 -4.66
N ASN A 77 7.36 -4.52 -3.75
CA ASN A 77 8.71 -4.93 -3.37
C ASN A 77 9.52 -5.38 -4.59
N GLY A 78 10.80 -4.98 -4.64
CA GLY A 78 11.74 -5.33 -5.70
C GLY A 78 12.15 -4.16 -6.59
N ASP A 79 12.69 -4.52 -7.75
CA ASP A 79 13.30 -3.59 -8.70
C ASP A 79 12.39 -3.29 -9.90
N TRP A 80 12.41 -2.03 -10.31
CA TRP A 80 11.61 -1.50 -11.40
C TRP A 80 12.49 -0.71 -12.36
N CYS A 81 12.34 -0.96 -13.65
CA CYS A 81 13.22 -0.46 -14.70
C CYS A 81 12.57 0.70 -15.44
N GLY A 82 13.24 1.85 -15.45
CA GLY A 82 12.74 3.05 -16.11
C GLY A 82 12.58 2.85 -17.62
N GLN A 83 11.49 3.37 -18.16
CA GLN A 83 11.13 3.27 -19.57
C GLN A 83 11.23 4.63 -20.26
N GLY A 84 11.44 4.63 -21.58
CA GLY A 84 11.48 5.85 -22.40
C GLY A 84 12.49 6.88 -21.86
N ALA A 85 12.02 8.10 -21.54
CA ALA A 85 12.87 9.16 -20.99
C ALA A 85 13.51 8.81 -19.62
N ALA A 86 12.91 7.86 -18.88
CA ALA A 86 13.46 7.34 -17.65
C ALA A 86 14.41 6.15 -17.86
N GLY A 87 14.69 5.75 -19.10
CA GLY A 87 15.64 4.69 -19.45
C GLY A 87 16.98 4.82 -18.71
N GLY A 88 17.54 3.68 -18.31
CA GLY A 88 18.74 3.59 -17.48
C GLY A 88 18.56 4.00 -16.00
N ALA A 89 17.36 4.41 -15.58
CA ALA A 89 17.03 4.56 -14.17
C ALA A 89 16.50 3.23 -13.60
N VAL A 90 16.86 2.95 -12.35
CA VAL A 90 16.30 1.85 -11.57
C VAL A 90 15.58 2.43 -10.36
N LEU A 91 14.38 1.94 -10.08
CA LEU A 91 13.66 2.21 -8.85
C LEU A 91 13.65 0.92 -8.02
N ARG A 92 14.32 0.94 -6.88
CA ARG A 92 14.32 -0.16 -5.92
C ARG A 92 13.37 0.16 -4.78
N ILE A 93 12.46 -0.76 -4.46
CA ILE A 93 11.48 -0.62 -3.38
C ILE A 93 11.66 -1.77 -2.38
N SER A 94 11.82 -1.41 -1.11
CA SER A 94 11.66 -2.30 0.03
C SER A 94 10.33 -2.00 0.71
N GLN A 95 9.51 -3.02 0.90
CA GLN A 95 8.16 -2.87 1.43
C GLN A 95 7.95 -3.74 2.66
N ARG A 96 7.28 -3.18 3.67
CA ARG A 96 6.69 -3.93 4.78
C ARG A 96 5.22 -3.51 4.93
N LEU A 97 4.30 -4.37 4.52
CA LEU A 97 2.86 -4.08 4.46
C LEU A 97 2.63 -2.78 3.69
N GLN A 98 1.98 -1.77 4.29
CA GLN A 98 1.76 -0.49 3.63
C GLN A 98 2.93 0.50 3.75
N ALA A 99 3.99 0.19 4.50
CA ALA A 99 5.17 1.06 4.60
C ALA A 99 6.17 0.73 3.47
N VAL A 100 6.74 1.77 2.85
CA VAL A 100 7.74 1.60 1.79
C VAL A 100 8.94 2.52 1.97
N ASP A 101 10.11 1.97 1.69
CA ASP A 101 11.34 2.70 1.45
C ASP A 101 11.77 2.46 0.00
N GLY A 102 12.07 3.54 -0.72
CA GLY A 102 12.42 3.46 -2.13
C GLY A 102 13.63 4.30 -2.48
N ALA A 103 14.29 3.95 -3.58
CA ALA A 103 15.38 4.71 -4.14
C ALA A 103 15.35 4.69 -5.67
N PHE A 104 15.33 5.88 -6.28
CA PHE A 104 15.67 6.01 -7.69
C PHE A 104 17.19 6.11 -7.83
N THR A 105 17.77 5.32 -8.72
CA THR A 105 19.18 5.39 -9.10
C THR A 105 19.30 5.61 -10.60
N LYS A 106 20.16 6.55 -11.02
CA LYS A 106 20.54 6.74 -12.42
C LYS A 106 21.97 7.27 -12.47
N ALA A 107 22.84 6.56 -13.17
CA ALA A 107 24.29 6.81 -13.14
C ALA A 107 24.82 6.89 -11.69
N THR A 108 25.43 8.01 -11.29
CA THR A 108 25.99 8.21 -9.94
C THR A 108 25.01 8.82 -8.93
N LYS A 109 23.79 9.18 -9.36
CA LYS A 109 22.80 9.83 -8.49
C LYS A 109 21.83 8.81 -7.90
N ALA A 110 21.60 8.92 -6.59
CA ALA A 110 20.59 8.16 -5.87
C ALA A 110 19.66 9.11 -5.09
N LEU A 111 18.34 8.96 -5.27
CA LEU A 111 17.32 9.73 -4.57
C LEU A 111 16.42 8.79 -3.78
N ARG A 112 16.59 8.79 -2.46
CA ARG A 112 15.83 7.95 -1.53
C ARG A 112 14.53 8.63 -1.11
N PHE A 113 13.54 7.84 -0.74
CA PHE A 113 12.29 8.31 -0.15
C PHE A 113 11.72 7.23 0.79
N ALA A 114 10.95 7.68 1.77
CA ALA A 114 10.02 6.84 2.53
C ALA A 114 8.58 7.26 2.17
N GLY A 115 7.65 6.32 2.25
CA GLY A 115 6.27 6.55 1.90
C GLY A 115 5.31 5.49 2.43
N ARG A 116 4.06 5.61 1.99
CA ARG A 116 2.98 4.69 2.33
C ARG A 116 2.20 4.28 1.08
N ILE A 117 1.81 3.02 1.02
CA ILE A 117 0.91 2.47 0.00
C ILE A 117 -0.54 2.60 0.46
N ASP A 118 -1.40 3.07 -0.43
CA ASP A 118 -2.86 3.09 -0.32
C ASP A 118 -3.43 2.37 -1.55
N GLY A 119 -3.72 1.07 -1.40
CA GLY A 119 -4.10 0.21 -2.51
C GLY A 119 -2.99 0.13 -3.55
N THR A 120 -3.18 0.73 -4.71
CA THR A 120 -2.21 0.79 -5.82
C THR A 120 -1.41 2.09 -5.85
N ARG A 121 -1.73 3.06 -4.97
CA ARG A 121 -1.07 4.36 -4.89
C ARG A 121 0.03 4.36 -3.85
N VAL A 122 1.09 5.10 -4.13
CA VAL A 122 2.15 5.43 -3.17
C VAL A 122 2.14 6.92 -2.94
N ALA A 123 2.10 7.34 -1.68
CA ALA A 123 2.37 8.72 -1.27
C ALA A 123 3.69 8.76 -0.50
N ALA A 124 4.62 9.60 -0.93
CA ALA A 124 5.97 9.64 -0.38
C ALA A 124 6.50 11.08 -0.26
N ALA A 125 7.61 11.22 0.48
CA ALA A 125 8.36 12.47 0.60
C ALA A 125 7.52 13.71 0.99
N GLY A 126 6.51 13.51 1.84
CA GLY A 126 5.60 14.58 2.29
C GLY A 126 4.68 15.11 1.17
N GLY A 127 4.29 14.26 0.21
CA GLY A 127 3.42 14.64 -0.92
C GLY A 127 4.14 15.15 -2.16
N ARG A 128 5.47 15.29 -2.10
CA ARG A 128 6.30 15.70 -3.25
C ARG A 128 6.51 14.58 -4.27
N LEU A 129 6.22 13.34 -3.90
CA LEU A 129 6.35 12.16 -4.74
C LEU A 129 5.08 11.31 -4.60
N ALA A 130 4.48 10.95 -5.72
CA ALA A 130 3.41 9.96 -5.77
C ALA A 130 3.60 9.02 -6.95
N LEU A 131 3.29 7.75 -6.74
CA LEU A 131 3.33 6.70 -7.75
C LEU A 131 2.00 5.97 -7.80
N GLU A 132 1.66 5.42 -8.96
CA GLU A 132 0.47 4.60 -9.19
C GLU A 132 0.89 3.30 -9.88
N GLN A 133 0.42 2.17 -9.38
CA GLN A 133 0.64 0.86 -9.99
C GLN A 133 -0.52 0.44 -10.87
N SER A 134 -0.20 -0.09 -12.05
CA SER A 134 -1.13 -0.81 -12.92
C SER A 134 -0.46 -2.10 -13.40
N GLY A 135 -0.74 -3.22 -12.72
CA GLY A 135 -0.07 -4.49 -12.99
C GLY A 135 1.44 -4.38 -12.74
N ASP A 136 2.24 -4.66 -13.76
CA ASP A 136 3.71 -4.56 -13.72
C ASP A 136 4.25 -3.20 -14.17
N LEU A 137 3.38 -2.19 -14.33
CA LEU A 137 3.75 -0.81 -14.60
C LEU A 137 3.60 0.03 -13.34
N LEU A 138 4.63 0.81 -13.02
CA LEU A 138 4.59 1.85 -12.00
C LEU A 138 4.80 3.21 -12.66
N ARG A 139 3.86 4.13 -12.46
CA ARG A 139 3.91 5.48 -13.02
C ARG A 139 4.10 6.51 -11.92
N VAL A 140 5.03 7.42 -12.11
CA VAL A 140 5.21 8.58 -11.22
C VAL A 140 4.19 9.65 -11.62
N THR A 141 3.17 9.84 -10.78
CA THR A 141 2.07 10.79 -11.02
C THR A 141 2.37 12.16 -10.46
N THR A 142 3.12 12.24 -9.36
CA THR A 142 3.62 13.49 -8.77
C THR A 142 5.11 13.38 -8.54
N ALA A 143 5.88 14.39 -8.96
CA ALA A 143 7.29 14.52 -8.62
C ALA A 143 7.67 16.01 -8.55
N GLN A 144 8.17 16.44 -7.40
CA GLN A 144 8.51 17.83 -7.09
C GLN A 144 9.89 17.92 -6.43
N GLY A 145 10.49 19.11 -6.45
CA GLY A 145 11.82 19.36 -5.90
C GLY A 145 12.88 18.45 -6.56
N ASN A 146 13.68 17.78 -5.72
CA ASN A 146 14.73 16.87 -6.18
C ASN A 146 14.22 15.68 -7.01
N TYR A 147 12.94 15.32 -6.95
CA TYR A 147 12.36 14.24 -7.77
C TYR A 147 11.83 14.70 -9.12
N ALA A 148 11.86 16.01 -9.45
CA ALA A 148 11.18 16.56 -10.62
C ALA A 148 11.56 15.89 -11.96
N ALA A 149 12.79 15.40 -12.08
CA ALA A 149 13.26 14.65 -13.26
C ALA A 149 12.48 13.35 -13.54
N TYR A 150 11.78 12.79 -12.54
CA TYR A 150 10.97 11.59 -12.66
C TYR A 150 9.48 11.88 -12.90
N ARG A 151 9.07 13.14 -13.08
CA ARG A 151 7.65 13.46 -13.31
C ARG A 151 7.14 12.76 -14.58
N GLY A 152 6.08 11.97 -14.45
CA GLY A 152 5.51 11.20 -15.56
C GLY A 152 6.33 9.99 -15.97
N ALA A 153 7.47 9.72 -15.33
CA ALA A 153 8.29 8.55 -15.60
C ALA A 153 7.51 7.27 -15.32
N THR A 154 7.78 6.26 -16.13
CA THR A 154 7.20 4.93 -15.99
C THR A 154 8.30 3.90 -15.77
N PHE A 155 8.01 2.91 -14.95
CA PHE A 155 8.92 1.82 -14.62
C PHE A 155 8.20 0.50 -14.78
N LEU A 156 8.85 -0.50 -15.38
CA LEU A 156 8.34 -1.86 -15.49
C LEU A 156 9.02 -2.76 -14.47
N ARG A 157 8.27 -3.66 -13.83
CA ARG A 157 8.85 -4.64 -12.92
C ARG A 157 9.87 -5.51 -13.65
N THR A 158 11.04 -5.74 -13.06
CA THR A 158 11.98 -6.74 -13.59
C THR A 158 11.57 -8.14 -13.15
N CYS A 159 11.54 -9.09 -14.08
CA CYS A 159 11.37 -10.51 -13.78
C CYS A 159 12.70 -11.22 -13.47
N CYS A 160 13.85 -10.61 -13.81
CA CYS A 160 15.15 -11.30 -13.84
C CYS A 160 16.30 -10.53 -13.15
N GLY A 161 15.98 -9.56 -12.28
CA GLY A 161 16.95 -8.96 -11.35
C GLY A 161 17.92 -7.93 -11.93
N THR A 162 17.87 -7.65 -13.25
CA THR A 162 18.61 -6.55 -13.87
C THR A 162 17.73 -5.79 -14.83
N CYS A 163 17.93 -4.47 -14.90
CA CYS A 163 17.26 -3.62 -15.88
C CYS A 163 18.05 -3.63 -17.18
N PRO A 164 17.42 -3.89 -18.34
CA PRO A 164 18.10 -3.79 -19.62
C PRO A 164 18.64 -2.36 -19.78
N SER A 165 19.92 -2.29 -20.17
CA SER A 165 20.67 -1.06 -20.43
C SER A 165 20.14 -0.33 -21.66
#